data_AF-A0A8K1GCG6-F1
#
_entry.id   AF-A0A8K1GCG6-F1
#
_cell.length_a   1.000
_cell.length_b   1.000
_cell.length_c   1.000
_cell.angle_alpha   90.00
_cell.angle_beta   90.00
_cell.angle_gamma   90.00
#
_symmetry.space_group_name_H-M   'P 1'
#
loop_
_entity.id
_entity.type
_entity.pdbx_description
1 polymer ?
#
loop_
_entity_poly.entity_id
_entity_poly.type
_entity_poly.pdbx_seq_one_letter_code
_entity_poly.pdbx_strand_id
1 'polypeptide(L)'
;GTRENSQSIIIPKGCTLAFRIIQIHIRDGAWDLGHIPKKVKVIRSLQADSGKKILEKVEKEFQNHCQIFSKLSSDLLLIILNTIKAVMRDNNLLQELSQKMEEVAEQNDGYELKTQSPDLQALFSSLQHSPRDRLLQLAEGITYVLDALHELMEDQLLLLLESLERKIVSQQLKLVEILLTHGLDKGQESFLVDARLLSFPHKEEQKLTIALVEMSGVQLQEDGSALPRDQPFEDVAALFVALYALNLLSASK
;
A
#
# COMPACT_ATOMS: atom_id res chain seq x y z
N GLY A 1 28.68 37.08 8.36
CA GLY A 1 27.30 37.28 8.85
C GLY A 1 26.44 36.16 8.32
N THR A 2 26.20 35.15 9.14
CA THR A 2 25.32 34.02 8.83
C THR A 2 23.88 34.48 9.07
N ARG A 3 23.13 34.72 7.99
CA ARG A 3 21.68 34.93 8.08
C ARG A 3 21.04 33.57 8.31
N GLU A 4 20.54 33.35 9.52
CA GLU A 4 19.63 32.27 9.83
C GLU A 4 18.35 32.47 9.01
N ASN A 5 18.10 31.54 8.10
CA ASN A 5 16.89 31.51 7.29
C ASN A 5 15.78 30.86 8.12
N SER A 6 15.14 31.63 9.01
CA SER A 6 13.99 31.15 9.77
C SER A 6 12.75 31.13 8.88
N GLN A 7 12.43 29.97 8.33
CA GLN A 7 11.12 29.75 7.72
C GLN A 7 10.06 29.88 8.81
N SER A 8 9.15 30.86 8.64
CA SER A 8 8.03 31.07 9.55
C SER A 8 6.76 30.42 8.99
N ILE A 9 6.08 29.61 9.79
CA ILE A 9 4.79 28.99 9.46
C ILE A 9 3.71 29.75 10.24
N ILE A 10 2.66 30.21 9.55
CA ILE A 10 1.51 30.89 10.16
C ILE A 10 0.35 29.90 10.26
N ILE A 11 -0.04 29.52 11.47
CA ILE A 11 -1.22 28.68 11.72
C ILE A 11 -2.39 29.60 12.09
N PRO A 12 -3.45 29.68 11.26
CA PRO A 12 -4.58 30.56 11.54
C PRO A 12 -5.40 30.07 12.73
N LYS A 13 -6.07 31.01 13.41
CA LYS A 13 -7.01 30.68 14.49
C LYS A 13 -8.16 29.83 13.94
N GLY A 14 -8.42 28.68 14.57
CA GLY A 14 -9.44 27.73 14.12
C GLY A 14 -8.92 26.60 13.22
N CYS A 15 -7.60 26.53 12.97
CA CYS A 15 -7.00 25.39 12.30
C CYS A 15 -7.22 24.10 13.12
N THR A 16 -7.79 23.07 12.50
CA THR A 16 -7.96 21.75 13.12
C THR A 16 -6.64 20.99 12.99
N LEU A 17 -6.04 20.63 14.12
CA LEU A 17 -4.76 19.90 14.17
C LEU A 17 -4.94 18.39 14.29
N ALA A 18 -6.04 17.96 14.91
CA ALA A 18 -6.40 16.56 15.08
C ALA A 18 -7.92 16.44 15.27
N PHE A 19 -8.47 15.28 14.95
CA PHE A 19 -9.88 14.98 15.13
C PHE A 19 -10.07 13.50 15.50
N ARG A 20 -11.28 13.18 15.98
CA ARG A 20 -11.68 11.81 16.26
C ARG A 20 -12.92 11.49 15.44
N ILE A 21 -12.90 10.36 14.74
CA ILE A 21 -14.00 9.89 13.91
C ILE A 21 -14.90 8.96 14.72
N ILE A 22 -16.22 9.08 14.53
CA ILE A 22 -17.23 8.10 14.97
C ILE A 22 -17.94 7.62 13.71
N GLN A 23 -17.98 6.32 13.49
CA GLN A 23 -18.65 5.78 12.31
C GLN A 23 -20.15 5.64 12.58
N ILE A 24 -20.97 6.01 11.59
CA ILE A 24 -22.41 5.80 11.63
C ILE A 24 -22.75 4.63 10.70
N HIS A 25 -23.56 3.69 11.19
CA HIS A 25 -24.11 2.59 10.42
C HIS A 25 -25.59 2.84 10.20
N ILE A 26 -25.99 2.98 8.94
CA ILE A 26 -27.40 3.13 8.57
C ILE A 26 -27.82 1.86 7.83
N ARG A 27 -28.82 1.16 8.35
CA ARG A 27 -29.40 -0.03 7.73
C ARG A 27 -30.88 -0.14 8.08
N ASP A 28 -31.71 -0.46 7.10
CA ASP A 28 -33.14 -0.75 7.27
C ASP A 28 -33.92 0.34 8.05
N GLY A 29 -33.61 1.62 7.79
CA GLY A 29 -34.28 2.76 8.45
C GLY A 29 -33.83 3.05 9.89
N ALA A 30 -32.86 2.29 10.42
CA ALA A 30 -32.21 2.55 11.70
C ALA A 30 -30.79 3.11 11.50
N TRP A 31 -30.31 3.85 12.49
CA TRP A 31 -28.91 4.30 12.56
C TRP A 31 -28.30 3.96 13.91
N ASP A 32 -27.03 3.57 13.91
CA ASP A 32 -26.25 3.26 15.10
C ASP A 32 -24.83 3.84 14.99
N LEU A 33 -24.21 4.16 16.13
CA LEU A 33 -22.86 4.70 16.21
C LEU A 33 -21.87 3.57 16.51
N GLY A 34 -21.07 3.21 15.50
CA GLY A 34 -19.91 2.34 15.67
C GLY A 34 -18.68 3.15 16.04
N HIS A 35 -18.04 2.83 17.17
CA HIS A 35 -16.80 3.50 17.59
C HIS A 35 -15.54 3.05 16.80
N ILE A 36 -15.71 2.29 15.72
CA ILE A 36 -14.62 1.61 14.99
C ILE A 36 -14.70 1.99 13.51
N PRO A 37 -13.71 2.71 12.95
CA PRO A 37 -13.66 2.98 11.52
C PRO A 37 -13.47 1.68 10.73
N LYS A 38 -14.41 1.35 9.83
CA LYS A 38 -14.40 0.16 8.97
C LYS A 38 -13.22 0.08 8.00
N LYS A 39 -12.59 1.20 7.63
CA LYS A 39 -11.45 1.19 6.70
C LYS A 39 -10.18 0.52 7.26
N VAL A 40 -10.18 0.21 8.56
CA VAL A 40 -9.06 -0.46 9.24
C VAL A 40 -9.59 -1.51 10.21
N LYS A 41 -10.57 -2.32 9.78
CA LYS A 41 -11.16 -3.34 10.66
C LYS A 41 -10.17 -4.46 11.02
N VAL A 42 -9.15 -4.69 10.19
CA VAL A 42 -8.18 -5.76 10.40
C VAL A 42 -6.99 -5.24 11.21
N ILE A 43 -6.31 -4.17 10.80
CA ILE A 43 -5.05 -3.72 11.41
C ILE A 43 -5.18 -3.40 12.91
N ARG A 44 -6.25 -2.72 13.35
CA ARG A 44 -6.41 -2.40 14.78
C ARG A 44 -6.77 -3.62 15.65
N SER A 45 -7.32 -4.68 15.06
CA SER A 45 -7.60 -5.95 15.78
C SER A 45 -6.36 -6.84 15.97
N LEU A 46 -5.23 -6.48 15.36
CA LEU A 46 -3.97 -7.23 15.36
C LEU A 46 -3.07 -6.91 16.55
N GLN A 47 -3.34 -5.84 17.30
CA GLN A 47 -2.49 -5.33 18.39
C GLN A 47 -2.28 -6.31 19.58
N ALA A 48 -3.02 -7.42 19.64
CA ALA A 48 -2.88 -8.46 20.66
C ALA A 48 -2.17 -9.73 20.17
N ASP A 49 -1.84 -9.83 18.88
CA ASP A 49 -1.25 -11.02 18.28
C ASP A 49 0.28 -10.89 18.14
N SER A 50 0.98 -12.04 18.11
CA SER A 50 2.41 -12.07 17.76
C SER A 50 2.63 -11.66 16.31
N GLY A 51 3.71 -10.94 16.00
CA GLY A 51 4.05 -10.48 14.63
C GLY A 51 3.91 -11.56 13.54
N LYS A 52 4.29 -12.81 13.83
CA LYS A 52 4.08 -13.94 12.91
C LYS A 52 2.60 -14.19 12.54
N LYS A 53 1.70 -14.21 13.53
CA LYS A 53 0.26 -14.38 13.29
C LYS A 53 -0.32 -13.21 12.51
N ILE A 54 0.25 -12.03 12.73
CA ILE A 54 -0.16 -10.82 12.01
C ILE A 54 0.23 -10.94 10.53
N LEU A 55 1.47 -11.31 10.25
CA LEU A 55 1.92 -11.57 8.89
C LEU A 55 1.04 -12.64 8.20
N GLU A 56 0.79 -13.77 8.85
CA GLU A 56 -0.08 -14.84 8.31
C GLU A 56 -1.49 -14.31 7.96
N LYS A 57 -2.02 -13.38 8.74
CA LYS A 57 -3.31 -12.74 8.46
C LYS A 57 -3.23 -11.80 7.27
N VAL A 58 -2.22 -10.93 7.20
CA VAL A 58 -2.02 -9.99 6.08
C VAL A 58 -1.77 -10.75 4.77
N GLU A 59 -0.97 -11.81 4.79
CA GLU A 59 -0.76 -12.69 3.64
C GLU A 59 -2.05 -13.37 3.20
N LYS A 60 -2.83 -13.91 4.14
CA LYS A 60 -4.11 -14.54 3.82
C LYS A 60 -5.11 -13.53 3.24
N GLU A 61 -5.14 -12.32 3.78
CA GLU A 61 -5.96 -11.22 3.27
C GLU A 61 -5.56 -10.84 1.85
N PHE A 62 -4.27 -10.63 1.62
CA PHE A 62 -3.70 -10.39 0.29
C PHE A 62 -4.10 -11.49 -0.69
N GLN A 63 -3.96 -12.77 -0.30
CA GLN A 63 -4.35 -13.89 -1.16
C GLN A 63 -5.85 -13.90 -1.47
N ASN A 64 -6.71 -13.56 -0.51
CA ASN A 64 -8.16 -13.52 -0.74
C ASN A 64 -8.56 -12.47 -1.78
N HIS A 65 -7.98 -11.26 -1.69
CA HIS A 65 -8.31 -10.15 -2.57
C HIS A 65 -7.55 -10.22 -3.92
N CYS A 66 -6.29 -10.61 -3.92
CA CYS A 66 -5.41 -10.54 -5.10
C CYS A 66 -5.22 -11.88 -5.84
N GLN A 67 -5.84 -12.99 -5.40
CA GLN A 67 -5.73 -14.30 -6.09
C GLN A 67 -6.08 -14.24 -7.58
N ILE A 68 -6.93 -13.31 -8.00
CA ILE A 68 -7.35 -13.17 -9.40
C ILE A 68 -6.17 -12.89 -10.32
N PHE A 69 -5.16 -12.13 -9.85
CA PHE A 69 -3.98 -11.78 -10.64
C PHE A 69 -3.18 -13.02 -11.07
N SER A 70 -3.10 -14.04 -10.22
CA SER A 70 -2.42 -15.31 -10.56
C SER A 70 -3.09 -16.08 -11.72
N LYS A 71 -4.34 -15.75 -12.07
CA LYS A 71 -5.14 -16.40 -13.11
C LYS A 71 -5.23 -15.59 -14.40
N LEU A 72 -4.58 -14.41 -14.46
CA LEU A 72 -4.62 -13.53 -15.62
C LEU A 72 -3.56 -13.89 -16.66
N SER A 73 -3.78 -13.45 -17.90
CA SER A 73 -2.75 -13.52 -18.93
C SER A 73 -1.63 -12.52 -18.65
N SER A 74 -0.44 -12.81 -19.17
CA SER A 74 0.71 -11.91 -19.07
C SER A 74 0.45 -10.51 -19.62
N ASP A 75 -0.31 -10.40 -20.71
CA ASP A 75 -0.67 -9.10 -21.29
C ASP A 75 -1.52 -8.26 -20.33
N LEU A 76 -2.52 -8.87 -19.67
CA LEU A 76 -3.39 -8.15 -18.75
C LEU A 76 -2.63 -7.80 -17.45
N LEU A 77 -1.74 -8.67 -16.97
CA LEU A 77 -0.86 -8.36 -15.85
C LEU A 77 0.06 -7.18 -16.16
N LEU A 78 0.60 -7.11 -17.38
CA LEU A 78 1.43 -6.00 -17.83
C LEU A 78 0.64 -4.69 -17.92
N ILE A 79 -0.61 -4.75 -18.42
CA ILE A 79 -1.51 -3.58 -18.44
C ILE A 79 -1.76 -3.09 -17.01
N ILE A 80 -2.12 -3.99 -16.09
CA ILE A 80 -2.34 -3.64 -14.68
C ILE A 80 -1.06 -3.06 -14.06
N LEU A 81 0.09 -3.70 -14.26
CA LEU A 81 1.37 -3.20 -13.74
C LEU A 81 1.68 -1.79 -14.25
N ASN A 82 1.49 -1.53 -15.55
CA ASN A 82 1.74 -0.21 -16.12
C ASN A 82 0.78 0.85 -15.57
N THR A 83 -0.49 0.50 -15.38
CA THR A 83 -1.45 1.38 -14.72
C THR A 83 -1.08 1.64 -13.26
N ILE A 84 -0.69 0.61 -12.49
CA ILE A 84 -0.20 0.78 -11.12
C ILE A 84 1.03 1.70 -11.09
N LYS A 85 1.96 1.53 -12.02
CA LYS A 85 3.13 2.42 -12.13
C LYS A 85 2.74 3.86 -12.48
N ALA A 86 1.66 4.09 -13.21
CA ALA A 86 1.18 5.43 -13.54
C ALA A 86 0.55 6.10 -12.33
N VAL A 87 -0.33 5.41 -11.60
CA VAL A 87 -0.99 5.97 -10.41
C VAL A 87 -0.01 6.26 -9.28
N MET A 88 1.07 5.49 -9.14
CA MET A 88 2.15 5.78 -8.19
C MET A 88 2.91 7.09 -8.48
N ARG A 89 2.77 7.66 -9.69
CA ARG A 89 3.36 8.96 -10.07
C ARG A 89 2.38 10.12 -10.00
N ASP A 90 1.08 9.83 -9.98
CA ASP A 90 0.04 10.85 -10.07
C ASP A 90 -1.14 10.47 -9.18
N ASN A 91 -1.26 11.20 -8.07
CA ASN A 91 -2.33 11.02 -7.10
C ASN A 91 -3.72 11.29 -7.68
N ASN A 92 -3.85 12.10 -8.73
CA ASN A 92 -5.14 12.28 -9.40
C ASN A 92 -5.56 11.00 -10.13
N LEU A 93 -4.61 10.30 -10.77
CA LEU A 93 -4.88 9.01 -11.40
C LEU A 93 -5.18 7.94 -10.35
N LEU A 94 -4.47 7.97 -9.21
CA LEU A 94 -4.72 7.08 -8.09
C LEU A 94 -6.15 7.23 -7.57
N GLN A 95 -6.61 8.47 -7.41
CA GLN A 95 -7.97 8.78 -6.98
C GLN A 95 -9.01 8.41 -8.05
N GLU A 96 -8.79 8.74 -9.32
CA GLU A 96 -9.69 8.40 -10.42
C GLU A 96 -9.89 6.89 -10.53
N LEU A 97 -8.80 6.12 -10.49
CA LEU A 97 -8.87 4.67 -10.57
C LEU A 97 -9.59 4.08 -9.36
N SER A 98 -9.32 4.57 -8.16
CA SER A 98 -9.98 4.09 -6.93
C SER A 98 -11.48 4.32 -6.97
N GLN A 99 -11.91 5.52 -7.36
CA GLN A 99 -13.32 5.84 -7.54
C GLN A 99 -13.98 4.91 -8.57
N LYS A 100 -13.31 4.65 -9.71
CA LYS A 100 -13.86 3.78 -10.75
C LYS A 100 -14.00 2.34 -10.30
N MET A 101 -13.07 1.82 -9.50
CA MET A 101 -13.19 0.46 -8.95
C MET A 101 -14.32 0.36 -7.90
N GLU A 102 -14.53 1.42 -7.10
CA GLU A 102 -15.65 1.50 -6.15
C GLU A 102 -17.01 1.55 -6.88
N GLU A 103 -17.14 2.37 -7.94
CA GLU A 103 -18.34 2.43 -8.79
C GLU A 103 -18.66 1.06 -9.42
N VAL A 104 -17.63 0.32 -9.85
CA VAL A 104 -17.79 -1.04 -10.36
C VAL A 104 -18.37 -1.96 -9.29
N ALA A 105 -17.97 -1.84 -8.02
CA ALA A 105 -18.47 -2.69 -6.94
C ALA A 105 -19.94 -2.39 -6.59
N GLU A 106 -20.38 -1.13 -6.69
CA GLU A 106 -21.73 -0.71 -6.27
C GLU A 106 -22.81 -0.89 -7.34
N GLN A 107 -22.47 -0.74 -8.63
CA GLN A 107 -23.47 -0.72 -9.71
C GLN A 107 -23.80 -2.13 -10.23
N ASN A 108 -25.05 -2.58 -10.09
CA ASN A 108 -25.45 -3.92 -10.53
C ASN A 108 -25.43 -4.12 -12.06
N ASP A 109 -25.84 -3.11 -12.84
CA ASP A 109 -25.87 -3.13 -14.31
C ASP A 109 -25.50 -1.76 -14.89
N GLY A 110 -24.97 -1.73 -16.13
CA GLY A 110 -24.73 -0.51 -16.89
C GLY A 110 -23.46 0.27 -16.54
N TYR A 111 -22.49 -0.36 -15.86
CA TYR A 111 -21.21 0.27 -15.54
C TYR A 111 -20.44 0.64 -16.80
N GLU A 112 -19.78 1.80 -16.76
CA GLU A 112 -19.00 2.29 -17.88
C GLU A 112 -17.63 2.79 -17.40
N LEU A 113 -16.59 2.09 -17.83
CA LEU A 113 -15.20 2.42 -17.55
C LEU A 113 -14.71 3.44 -18.59
N LYS A 114 -15.15 4.69 -18.40
CA LYS A 114 -14.67 5.85 -19.15
C LYS A 114 -13.59 6.58 -18.37
N THR A 115 -12.59 7.04 -19.11
CA THR A 115 -11.52 7.91 -18.62
C THR A 115 -11.06 8.81 -19.75
N GLN A 116 -10.57 10.00 -19.40
CA GLN A 116 -9.82 10.86 -20.32
C GLN A 116 -8.31 10.62 -20.22
N SER A 117 -7.87 9.88 -19.21
CA SER A 117 -6.47 9.57 -18.99
C SER A 117 -5.99 8.49 -19.96
N PRO A 118 -4.93 8.76 -20.75
CA PRO A 118 -4.33 7.73 -21.61
C PRO A 118 -3.74 6.57 -20.81
N ASP A 119 -3.29 6.82 -19.56
CA ASP A 119 -2.65 5.81 -18.71
C ASP A 119 -3.64 4.78 -18.13
N LEU A 120 -4.92 5.16 -18.02
CA LEU A 120 -5.99 4.26 -17.55
C LEU A 120 -6.75 3.59 -18.71
N GLN A 121 -6.67 4.16 -19.91
CA GLN A 121 -7.47 3.74 -21.06
C GLN A 121 -7.27 2.26 -21.43
N ALA A 122 -6.03 1.77 -21.39
CA ALA A 122 -5.71 0.39 -21.72
C ALA A 122 -6.33 -0.60 -20.72
N LEU A 123 -6.26 -0.29 -19.43
CA LEU A 123 -6.90 -1.10 -18.38
C LEU A 123 -8.42 -1.08 -18.57
N PHE A 124 -9.02 0.09 -18.72
CA PHE A 124 -10.47 0.23 -18.82
C PHE A 124 -11.04 -0.48 -20.04
N SER A 125 -10.37 -0.37 -21.18
CA SER A 125 -10.76 -1.09 -22.41
C SER A 125 -10.70 -2.61 -22.21
N SER A 126 -9.69 -3.10 -21.48
CA SER A 126 -9.53 -4.53 -21.18
C SER A 126 -10.61 -5.04 -20.20
N LEU A 127 -11.00 -4.20 -19.25
CA LEU A 127 -11.98 -4.53 -18.21
C LEU A 127 -13.44 -4.39 -18.69
N GLN A 128 -13.73 -3.45 -19.60
CA GLN A 128 -15.09 -3.12 -20.04
C GLN A 128 -15.88 -4.31 -20.61
N HIS A 129 -15.19 -5.30 -21.18
CA HIS A 129 -15.79 -6.50 -21.77
C HIS A 129 -15.62 -7.75 -20.92
N SER A 130 -15.11 -7.62 -19.70
CA SER A 130 -14.96 -8.76 -18.79
C SER A 130 -16.32 -9.22 -18.25
N PRO A 131 -16.52 -10.54 -18.06
CA PRO A 131 -17.66 -11.06 -17.31
C PRO A 131 -17.77 -10.37 -15.95
N ARG A 132 -18.99 -10.08 -15.50
CA ARG A 132 -19.25 -9.24 -14.33
C ARG A 132 -18.59 -9.77 -13.05
N ASP A 133 -18.67 -11.08 -12.84
CA ASP A 133 -18.04 -11.83 -11.76
C ASP A 133 -16.51 -11.68 -11.77
N ARG A 134 -15.88 -11.79 -12.95
CA ARG A 134 -14.44 -11.56 -13.09
C ARG A 134 -14.07 -10.10 -12.87
N LEU A 135 -14.87 -9.17 -13.39
CA LEU A 135 -14.66 -7.74 -13.22
C LEU A 135 -14.72 -7.33 -11.74
N LEU A 136 -15.68 -7.86 -10.98
CA LEU A 136 -15.79 -7.60 -9.54
C LEU A 136 -14.55 -8.08 -8.78
N GLN A 137 -14.06 -9.28 -9.08
CA GLN A 137 -12.81 -9.79 -8.48
C GLN A 137 -11.60 -8.92 -8.85
N LEU A 138 -11.53 -8.43 -10.09
CA LEU A 138 -10.47 -7.53 -10.54
C LEU A 138 -10.55 -6.17 -9.83
N ALA A 139 -11.75 -5.60 -9.72
CA ALA A 139 -11.97 -4.34 -9.03
C ALA A 139 -11.62 -4.45 -7.55
N GLU A 140 -12.01 -5.55 -6.89
CA GLU A 140 -11.64 -5.85 -5.51
C GLU A 140 -10.12 -5.96 -5.33
N GLY A 141 -9.46 -6.76 -6.17
CA GLY A 141 -8.00 -6.93 -6.11
C GLY A 141 -7.24 -5.65 -6.42
N ILE A 142 -7.70 -4.83 -7.38
CA ILE A 142 -7.11 -3.53 -7.68
C ILE A 142 -7.32 -2.59 -6.50
N THR A 143 -8.54 -2.46 -5.98
CA THR A 143 -8.86 -1.59 -4.84
C THR A 143 -7.98 -1.90 -3.64
N TYR A 144 -7.80 -3.18 -3.31
CA TYR A 144 -6.93 -3.60 -2.22
C TYR A 144 -5.47 -3.13 -2.39
N VAL A 145 -4.95 -3.17 -3.62
CA VAL A 145 -3.62 -2.62 -3.94
C VAL A 145 -3.62 -1.10 -3.81
N LEU A 146 -4.63 -0.40 -4.32
CA LEU A 146 -4.70 1.06 -4.26
C LEU A 146 -4.84 1.59 -2.83
N ASP A 147 -5.58 0.89 -1.99
CA ASP A 147 -5.70 1.21 -0.56
C ASP A 147 -4.32 1.13 0.10
N ALA A 148 -3.55 0.08 -0.15
CA ALA A 148 -2.18 -0.01 0.36
C ALA A 148 -1.26 1.08 -0.18
N LEU A 149 -1.42 1.51 -1.44
CA LEU A 149 -0.63 2.63 -1.99
C LEU A 149 -1.03 3.98 -1.38
N HIS A 150 -2.31 4.19 -1.03
CA HIS A 150 -2.78 5.42 -0.39
C HIS A 150 -2.24 5.62 1.03
N GLU A 151 -1.94 4.53 1.74
CA GLU A 151 -1.33 4.60 3.07
C GLU A 151 0.16 4.98 3.01
N LEU A 152 0.81 4.91 1.83
CA LEU A 152 2.20 5.29 1.67
C LEU A 152 2.37 6.76 1.30
N MET A 153 3.49 7.36 1.69
CA MET A 153 3.84 8.71 1.28
C MET A 153 4.15 8.81 -0.22
N GLU A 154 3.88 9.97 -0.84
CA GLU A 154 4.16 10.23 -2.26
C GLU A 154 5.62 9.90 -2.64
N ASP A 155 6.58 10.39 -1.85
CA ASP A 155 8.00 10.12 -2.07
C ASP A 155 8.32 8.61 -1.93
N GLN A 156 7.58 7.87 -1.11
CA GLN A 156 7.75 6.43 -0.90
C GLN A 156 7.27 5.64 -2.12
N LEU A 157 6.18 6.11 -2.77
CA LEU A 157 5.71 5.55 -4.05
C LEU A 157 6.76 5.73 -5.15
N LEU A 158 7.43 6.88 -5.21
CA LEU A 158 8.51 7.11 -6.18
C LEU A 158 9.71 6.17 -5.95
N LEU A 159 10.09 5.91 -4.70
CA LEU A 159 11.13 4.93 -4.37
C LEU A 159 10.73 3.49 -4.73
N LEU A 160 9.44 3.12 -4.59
CA LEU A 160 8.93 1.82 -5.02
C LEU A 160 9.01 1.67 -6.56
N LEU A 161 8.75 2.74 -7.31
CA LEU A 161 8.93 2.75 -8.77
C LEU A 161 10.40 2.53 -9.16
N GLU A 162 11.32 3.20 -8.48
CA GLU A 162 12.75 3.00 -8.71
C GLU A 162 13.18 1.56 -8.33
N SER A 163 12.60 0.99 -7.28
CA SER A 163 12.83 -0.40 -6.87
C SER A 163 12.40 -1.42 -7.94
N LEU A 164 11.28 -1.17 -8.62
CA LEU A 164 10.82 -1.98 -9.75
C LEU A 164 11.80 -1.94 -10.92
N GLU A 165 12.32 -0.75 -11.24
CA GLU A 165 13.27 -0.55 -12.34
C GLU A 165 14.61 -1.25 -12.06
N ARG A 166 15.06 -1.20 -10.80
CA ARG A 166 16.26 -1.88 -10.31
C ARG A 166 16.05 -3.38 -10.07
N LYS A 167 14.82 -3.89 -10.16
CA LYS A 167 14.44 -5.29 -9.94
C LYS A 167 14.80 -5.82 -8.53
N ILE A 168 14.68 -4.96 -7.52
CA ILE A 168 15.01 -5.29 -6.11
C ILE A 168 13.79 -5.56 -5.23
N VAL A 169 12.57 -5.42 -5.77
CA VAL A 169 11.30 -5.58 -5.04
C VAL A 169 11.19 -6.91 -4.30
N SER A 170 11.63 -8.02 -4.90
CA SER A 170 11.54 -9.35 -4.27
C SER A 170 12.44 -9.49 -3.04
N GLN A 171 13.58 -8.80 -3.01
CA GLN A 171 14.49 -8.76 -1.86
C GLN A 171 13.94 -7.85 -0.77
N GLN A 172 13.39 -6.70 -1.15
CA GLN A 172 12.71 -5.78 -0.22
C GLN A 172 11.48 -6.42 0.43
N LEU A 173 10.69 -7.19 -0.32
CA LEU A 173 9.54 -7.91 0.21
C LEU A 173 9.95 -8.86 1.35
N LYS A 174 11.02 -9.65 1.17
CA LYS A 174 11.53 -10.55 2.21
C LYS A 174 12.03 -9.82 3.46
N LEU A 175 12.65 -8.66 3.26
CA LEU A 175 13.09 -7.80 4.35
C LEU A 175 11.87 -7.33 5.16
N VAL A 176 10.86 -6.77 4.49
CA VAL A 176 9.66 -6.23 5.14
C VAL A 176 8.83 -7.33 5.81
N GLU A 177 8.78 -8.53 5.23
CA GLU A 177 8.18 -9.72 5.86
C GLU A 177 8.80 -9.97 7.25
N ILE A 178 10.13 -9.95 7.35
CA ILE A 178 10.84 -10.12 8.62
C ILE A 178 10.53 -8.98 9.59
N LEU A 179 10.47 -7.73 9.13
CA LEU A 179 10.10 -6.59 9.97
C LEU A 179 8.71 -6.79 10.61
N LEU A 180 7.73 -7.27 9.85
CA LEU A 180 6.39 -7.59 10.36
C LEU A 180 6.42 -8.75 11.37
N THR A 181 7.22 -9.79 11.14
CA THR A 181 7.31 -10.93 12.08
C THR A 181 7.87 -10.55 13.44
N HIS A 182 8.76 -9.55 13.51
CA HIS A 182 9.41 -9.13 14.73
C HIS A 182 8.52 -8.31 15.69
N GLY A 183 7.26 -8.05 15.32
CA GLY A 183 6.25 -7.50 16.22
C GLY A 183 6.52 -6.05 16.58
N LEU A 184 6.24 -5.16 15.64
CA LEU A 184 6.39 -3.70 15.73
C LEU A 184 5.64 -3.04 16.91
N ASP A 185 4.78 -3.81 17.60
CA ASP A 185 3.97 -3.38 18.74
C ASP A 185 4.61 -3.65 20.12
N LYS A 186 5.73 -4.40 20.20
CA LYS A 186 6.31 -4.85 21.49
C LYS A 186 7.20 -3.85 22.22
N GLY A 187 7.19 -2.59 21.80
CA GLY A 187 8.02 -1.52 22.37
C GLY A 187 9.27 -1.22 21.54
N GLN A 188 9.97 -0.15 21.90
CA GLN A 188 11.17 0.41 21.23
C GLN A 188 12.43 -0.49 21.36
N GLU A 189 12.27 -1.81 21.37
CA GLU A 189 13.41 -2.72 21.38
C GLU A 189 13.95 -2.85 19.95
N SER A 190 15.25 -2.59 19.80
CA SER A 190 15.93 -2.85 18.54
C SER A 190 16.04 -4.35 18.32
N PHE A 191 15.94 -4.78 17.07
CA PHE A 191 16.17 -6.15 16.66
C PHE A 191 17.13 -6.19 15.47
N LEU A 192 17.69 -7.37 15.22
CA LEU A 192 18.62 -7.59 14.12
C LEU A 192 17.92 -8.38 13.03
N VAL A 193 17.92 -7.81 11.83
CA VAL A 193 17.60 -8.49 10.59
C VAL A 193 18.88 -9.13 10.06
N ASP A 194 18.75 -10.27 9.38
CA ASP A 194 19.87 -10.86 8.64
C ASP A 194 20.44 -9.86 7.62
N ALA A 195 21.69 -9.42 7.84
CA ALA A 195 22.39 -8.46 6.98
C ALA A 195 22.52 -8.94 5.52
N ARG A 196 22.36 -10.23 5.24
CA ARG A 196 22.29 -10.77 3.86
C ARG A 196 21.10 -10.21 3.09
N LEU A 197 20.02 -9.80 3.76
CA LEU A 197 18.86 -9.17 3.13
C LEU A 197 19.12 -7.72 2.72
N LEU A 198 20.10 -7.08 3.36
CA LEU A 198 20.60 -5.75 2.99
C LEU A 198 21.83 -5.81 2.08
N SER A 199 22.27 -7.02 1.71
CA SER A 199 23.39 -7.22 0.79
C SER A 199 22.90 -7.08 -0.65
N PHE A 200 22.76 -5.84 -1.11
CA PHE A 200 22.44 -5.52 -2.50
C PHE A 200 23.72 -5.43 -3.35
N PRO A 201 23.65 -5.73 -4.66
CA PRO A 201 24.77 -5.55 -5.59
C PRO A 201 25.32 -4.13 -5.61
N HIS A 202 24.46 -3.12 -5.46
CA HIS A 202 24.86 -1.71 -5.47
C HIS A 202 24.49 -1.00 -4.16
N LYS A 203 25.39 -0.14 -3.66
CA LYS A 203 25.16 0.63 -2.43
C LYS A 203 23.90 1.52 -2.53
N GLU A 204 23.58 2.02 -3.72
CA GLU A 204 22.37 2.83 -3.92
C GLU A 204 21.08 2.02 -3.72
N GLU A 205 21.06 0.72 -4.05
CA GLU A 205 19.90 -0.16 -3.81
C GLU A 205 19.68 -0.42 -2.32
N GLN A 206 20.77 -0.52 -1.56
CA GLN A 206 20.73 -0.62 -0.10
C GLN A 206 20.17 0.66 0.51
N LYS A 207 20.70 1.83 0.13
CA LYS A 207 20.21 3.13 0.62
C LYS A 207 18.74 3.35 0.29
N LEU A 208 18.34 3.00 -0.93
CA LEU A 208 16.95 3.08 -1.37
C LEU A 208 16.05 2.23 -0.47
N THR A 209 16.45 0.98 -0.21
CA THR A 209 15.70 0.07 0.67
C THR A 209 15.61 0.58 2.10
N ILE A 210 16.70 1.13 2.64
CA ILE A 210 16.70 1.76 3.96
C ILE A 210 15.70 2.92 3.99
N ALA A 211 15.76 3.83 3.01
CA ALA A 211 14.85 4.96 2.93
C ALA A 211 13.37 4.52 2.86
N LEU A 212 13.05 3.52 2.04
CA LEU A 212 11.69 2.96 1.97
C LEU A 212 11.17 2.47 3.32
N VAL A 213 12.00 1.79 4.09
CA VAL A 213 11.63 1.23 5.40
C VAL A 213 11.56 2.33 6.47
N GLU A 214 12.48 3.30 6.44
CA GLU A 214 12.47 4.45 7.34
C GLU A 214 11.21 5.32 7.17
N MET A 215 10.74 5.46 5.94
CA MET A 215 9.49 6.15 5.61
C MET A 215 8.25 5.44 6.15
N SER A 216 8.31 4.12 6.40
CA SER A 216 7.27 3.38 7.13
C SER A 216 7.49 3.36 8.64
N GLY A 217 8.35 4.25 9.18
CA GLY A 217 8.55 4.38 10.62
C GLY A 217 9.49 3.35 11.25
N VAL A 218 10.34 2.66 10.49
CA VAL A 218 11.36 1.76 11.07
C VAL A 218 12.76 2.25 10.72
N GLN A 219 13.54 2.66 11.72
CA GLN A 219 14.94 3.01 11.50
C GLN A 219 15.76 1.75 11.20
N LEU A 220 16.31 1.66 10.00
CA LEU A 220 17.08 0.50 9.54
C LEU A 220 18.51 0.93 9.23
N GLN A 221 19.50 0.28 9.86
CA GLN A 221 20.91 0.58 9.62
C GLN A 221 21.54 -0.41 8.62
N GLU A 222 22.69 -0.03 8.06
CA GLU A 222 23.44 -0.85 7.09
C GLU A 222 23.85 -2.23 7.66
N ASP A 223 23.98 -2.34 8.99
CA ASP A 223 24.35 -3.58 9.69
C ASP A 223 23.16 -4.54 9.96
N GLY A 224 21.94 -4.14 9.57
CA GLY A 224 20.72 -4.90 9.81
C GLY A 224 20.04 -4.60 11.14
N SER A 225 20.56 -3.70 11.96
CA SER A 225 19.84 -3.23 13.14
C SER A 225 18.61 -2.41 12.76
N ALA A 226 17.46 -2.81 13.30
CA ALA A 226 16.16 -2.21 13.05
C ALA A 226 15.56 -1.73 14.37
N LEU A 227 15.06 -0.49 14.38
CA LEU A 227 14.40 0.14 15.53
C LEU A 227 13.04 0.70 15.11
N PRO A 228 11.93 0.12 15.57
CA PRO A 228 10.59 0.67 15.33
C PRO A 228 10.45 2.07 15.94
N ARG A 229 9.85 3.00 15.18
CA ARG A 229 9.46 4.35 15.59
C ARG A 229 7.95 4.51 15.46
N ASP A 230 7.35 5.34 16.31
CA ASP A 230 6.00 5.93 16.10
C ASP A 230 4.88 5.00 15.59
N GLN A 231 4.69 3.82 16.22
CA GLN A 231 3.63 2.84 15.84
C GLN A 231 3.63 2.45 14.34
N PRO A 232 4.74 1.89 13.81
CA PRO A 232 4.97 1.77 12.38
C PRO A 232 4.18 0.63 11.72
N PHE A 233 3.30 -0.05 12.47
CA PHE A 233 2.68 -1.28 12.02
C PHE A 233 1.81 -1.07 10.76
N GLU A 234 0.97 -0.04 10.76
CA GLU A 234 0.07 0.28 9.64
C GLU A 234 0.89 0.55 8.36
N ASP A 235 1.90 1.41 8.45
CA ASP A 235 2.73 1.80 7.31
C ASP A 235 3.61 0.66 6.79
N VAL A 236 4.15 -0.20 7.67
CA VAL A 236 4.95 -1.37 7.26
C VAL A 236 4.05 -2.44 6.64
N ALA A 237 2.82 -2.62 7.13
CA ALA A 237 1.84 -3.53 6.53
C ALA A 237 1.40 -3.06 5.14
N ALA A 238 1.16 -1.75 4.97
CA ALA A 238 0.89 -1.15 3.66
C ALA A 238 2.07 -1.35 2.69
N LEU A 239 3.31 -1.10 3.16
CA LEU A 239 4.52 -1.32 2.37
C LEU A 239 4.67 -2.79 1.95
N PHE A 240 4.39 -3.73 2.86
CA PHE A 240 4.38 -5.16 2.57
C PHE A 240 3.39 -5.50 1.46
N VAL A 241 2.14 -5.04 1.57
CA VAL A 241 1.09 -5.30 0.56
C VAL A 241 1.47 -4.71 -0.79
N ALA A 242 1.99 -3.47 -0.81
CA ALA A 242 2.45 -2.82 -2.04
C ALA A 242 3.60 -3.62 -2.69
N LEU A 243 4.63 -3.99 -1.94
CA LEU A 243 5.75 -4.81 -2.44
C LEU A 243 5.28 -6.17 -2.94
N TYR A 244 4.33 -6.81 -2.25
CA TYR A 244 3.79 -8.11 -2.64
C TYR A 244 3.00 -8.00 -3.96
N ALA A 245 2.12 -7.01 -4.07
CA ALA A 245 1.39 -6.72 -5.31
C ALA A 245 2.35 -6.48 -6.48
N LEU A 246 3.35 -5.64 -6.28
CA LEU A 246 4.36 -5.32 -7.30
C LEU A 246 5.19 -6.55 -7.69
N ASN A 247 5.59 -7.38 -6.72
CA ASN A 247 6.31 -8.62 -6.99
C ASN A 247 5.45 -9.60 -7.81
N LEU A 248 4.17 -9.73 -7.48
CA LEU A 248 3.22 -10.59 -8.20
C LEU A 248 3.00 -10.10 -9.63
N LEU A 249 2.74 -8.81 -9.82
CA LEU A 249 2.48 -8.21 -11.13
C LEU A 249 3.73 -8.20 -12.04
N SER A 250 4.92 -8.07 -11.45
CA SER A 250 6.19 -8.03 -12.20
C SER A 250 6.79 -9.40 -12.52
N ALA A 251 6.27 -10.48 -11.89
CA ALA A 251 6.74 -11.86 -12.11
C ALA A 251 6.40 -12.43 -13.50
N SER A 252 5.58 -11.72 -14.29
CA SER A 252 5.13 -12.18 -15.63
C SER A 252 6.16 -11.93 -16.75
N LYS A 253 7.46 -12.12 -16.50
CA LYS A 253 8.51 -12.02 -17.53
C LYS A 253 9.10 -13.38 -17.89
#